data_AF-A0A849Z9Z5-F1
#
_entry.id   AF-A0A849Z9Z5-F1
#
_cell.length_a   1.000
_cell.length_b   1.000
_cell.length_c   1.000
_cell.angle_alpha   90.00
_cell.angle_beta   90.00
_cell.angle_gamma   90.00
#
_symmetry.space_group_name_H-M   'P 1'
#
loop_
_entity.id
_entity.type
_entity.pdbx_description
1 polymer ?
#
loop_
_entity_poly.entity_id
_entity_poly.type
_entity_poly.pdbx_seq_one_letter_code
_entity_poly.pdbx_strand_id
1 'polypeptide(L)'
;GQGGSDPGSGPSGPVTTGKNTGGGPPASDNGGDCTTNSECGANGKCVELSPGGFRTCQQPPVETTTCDLPMGMGGGGTGGDGGGGPVQLDECCLGVRDFEDCGGQQDFCVQTPLYPSCDNQDPPHNVCTNDNNECDNNADCGDSGSPGMCIPAGTLDSKVRKCIRIACAEDSECTAGTNGRCVPVDDPCCPGAVRGLYCVYEGSACRKEADCPGGYCGISNGVAACATGTPTCN
;
A
#
# COMPACT_ATOMS: atom_id res chain seq x y z
N GLY A 1 7.97 -26.22 25.73
CA GLY A 1 8.39 -24.87 26.15
C GLY A 1 9.78 -24.64 25.63
N GLN A 2 10.05 -23.44 25.09
CA GLN A 2 11.11 -23.12 24.09
C GLN A 2 10.68 -23.56 22.69
N GLY A 3 10.72 -22.77 21.62
CA GLY A 3 11.27 -21.45 21.33
C GLY A 3 11.47 -21.44 19.82
N GLY A 4 10.59 -20.77 19.07
CA GLY A 4 10.60 -20.78 17.60
C GLY A 4 11.36 -19.57 17.08
N SER A 5 12.48 -19.83 16.42
CA SER A 5 13.42 -18.85 15.88
C SER A 5 12.89 -18.21 14.59
N ASP A 6 13.00 -16.88 14.51
CA ASP A 6 13.02 -16.10 13.27
C ASP A 6 14.06 -16.63 12.27
N PRO A 7 13.75 -16.74 10.97
CA PRO A 7 14.72 -16.56 9.90
C PRO A 7 14.62 -15.09 9.44
N GLY A 8 15.63 -14.23 9.58
CA GLY A 8 17.02 -14.46 9.24
C GLY A 8 17.37 -13.85 7.89
N SER A 9 17.53 -12.51 7.85
CA SER A 9 18.60 -11.74 7.19
C SER A 9 18.82 -11.79 5.65
N GLY A 10 18.75 -10.59 4.99
CA GLY A 10 19.04 -10.29 3.56
C GLY A 10 20.53 -10.27 3.17
N PRO A 11 21.08 -9.33 2.33
CA PRO A 11 20.51 -8.40 1.32
C PRO A 11 21.18 -8.56 -0.09
N SER A 12 20.75 -7.86 -1.16
CA SER A 12 21.60 -7.52 -2.35
C SER A 12 20.96 -6.50 -3.34
N GLY A 13 21.32 -5.21 -3.22
CA GLY A 13 21.14 -4.14 -4.25
C GLY A 13 20.68 -2.79 -3.67
N PRO A 14 21.41 -1.66 -3.81
CA PRO A 14 21.45 -0.65 -2.74
C PRO A 14 20.42 0.48 -2.90
N VAL A 15 19.37 0.42 -2.08
CA VAL A 15 18.98 1.59 -1.31
C VAL A 15 20.00 1.68 -0.16
N THR A 16 20.88 2.67 -0.20
CA THR A 16 21.90 2.83 0.85
C THR A 16 21.25 3.30 2.13
N THR A 17 20.85 2.37 2.98
CA THR A 17 20.49 2.64 4.38
C THR A 17 21.76 3.08 5.12
N GLY A 18 21.97 4.39 5.12
CA GLY A 18 23.06 5.04 5.83
C GLY A 18 22.85 4.93 7.34
N LYS A 19 23.42 3.89 7.96
CA LYS A 19 23.40 3.70 9.41
C LYS A 19 24.28 4.74 10.10
N ASN A 20 23.76 5.94 10.33
CA ASN A 20 24.41 6.96 11.15
C ASN A 20 24.51 6.47 12.61
N THR A 21 25.73 6.16 13.05
CA THR A 21 26.07 5.71 14.42
C THR A 21 26.56 6.87 15.30
N GLY A 22 26.23 8.11 14.95
CA GLY A 22 26.62 9.29 15.72
C GLY A 22 25.50 9.80 16.61
N GLY A 23 25.71 9.80 17.93
CA GLY A 23 24.84 10.51 18.88
C GLY A 23 24.68 11.97 18.48
N GLY A 24 23.46 12.33 18.08
CA GLY A 24 23.02 13.64 17.60
C GLY A 24 21.52 13.83 17.88
N PRO A 25 20.97 15.04 17.65
CA PRO A 25 19.78 15.63 18.29
C PRO A 25 18.47 14.82 18.10
N PRO A 26 17.36 15.13 18.84
CA PRO A 26 16.18 14.27 18.92
C PRO A 26 15.66 13.88 17.54
N ALA A 27 15.17 12.64 17.46
CA ALA A 27 14.61 11.98 16.28
C ALA A 27 14.18 13.00 15.22
N SER A 28 14.83 12.97 14.05
CA SER A 28 14.32 13.70 12.91
C SER A 28 12.84 13.42 12.81
N ASP A 29 12.05 14.48 12.66
CA ASP A 29 10.63 14.37 12.32
C ASP A 29 10.57 13.73 10.92
N ASN A 30 10.76 12.41 10.85
CA ASN A 30 10.61 11.62 9.64
C ASN A 30 9.23 12.02 9.11
N GLY A 31 9.16 12.60 7.90
CA GLY A 31 8.06 13.44 7.41
C GLY A 31 6.70 12.76 7.21
N GLY A 32 6.27 11.95 8.17
CA GLY A 32 5.11 11.09 8.22
C GLY A 32 3.82 11.76 8.64
N ASP A 33 2.72 11.03 8.46
CA ASP A 33 1.38 11.44 8.92
C ASP A 33 1.22 11.29 10.44
N CYS A 34 2.15 10.57 11.09
CA CYS A 34 2.14 10.34 12.53
C CYS A 34 3.54 10.17 13.12
N THR A 35 3.66 10.50 14.39
CA THR A 35 4.78 10.25 15.31
C THR A 35 4.42 9.23 16.40
N THR A 36 3.14 9.07 16.75
CA THR A 36 2.66 8.18 17.82
C THR A 36 1.33 7.53 17.47
N ASN A 37 1.01 6.39 18.11
CA ASN A 37 -0.25 5.69 17.87
C ASN A 37 -1.50 6.54 18.20
N SER A 38 -1.38 7.50 19.13
CA SER A 38 -2.50 8.37 19.52
C SER A 38 -2.99 9.29 18.40
N GLU A 39 -2.16 9.57 17.39
CA GLU A 39 -2.54 10.41 16.25
C GLU A 39 -3.38 9.65 15.21
N CYS A 40 -3.37 8.31 15.29
CA CYS A 40 -4.04 7.44 14.34
C CYS A 40 -5.47 7.07 14.75
N GLY A 41 -6.07 7.75 15.72
CA GLY A 41 -7.45 7.46 16.14
C GLY A 41 -7.63 6.08 16.80
N ALA A 42 -8.88 5.62 16.85
CA ALA A 42 -9.21 4.39 17.55
C ALA A 42 -8.66 3.15 16.81
N ASN A 43 -7.88 2.32 17.50
CA ASN A 43 -7.23 1.11 17.00
C ASN A 43 -6.13 1.31 15.94
N GLY A 44 -5.85 2.56 15.56
CA GLY A 44 -4.77 2.89 14.64
C GLY A 44 -3.39 2.72 15.26
N LYS A 45 -2.41 2.36 14.44
CA LYS A 45 -0.99 2.30 14.83
C LYS A 45 -0.18 3.21 13.93
N CYS A 46 0.78 3.93 14.51
CA CYS A 46 1.74 4.68 13.74
C CYS A 46 2.90 3.75 13.37
N VAL A 47 2.97 3.37 12.09
CA VAL A 47 3.95 2.41 11.57
C VAL A 47 4.95 3.09 10.65
N GLU A 48 6.19 2.62 10.70
CA GLU A 48 7.23 2.96 9.72
C GLU A 48 7.10 2.00 8.53
N LEU A 49 7.07 2.55 7.30
CA LEU A 49 7.03 1.74 6.08
C LEU A 49 8.41 1.13 5.74
N SER A 50 9.47 1.83 6.13
CA SER A 50 10.86 1.38 6.10
C SER A 50 11.55 1.85 7.39
N PRO A 51 12.56 1.12 7.90
CA PRO A 51 13.27 1.53 9.11
C PRO A 51 13.83 2.95 9.00
N GLY A 52 13.35 3.89 9.84
CA GLY A 52 13.74 5.30 9.77
C GLY A 52 13.12 6.11 8.63
N GLY A 53 12.19 5.53 7.87
CA GLY A 53 11.51 6.17 6.74
C GLY A 53 10.17 6.81 7.08
N PHE A 54 9.31 6.92 6.07
CA PHE A 54 7.98 7.53 6.19
C PHE A 54 7.11 6.77 7.21
N ARG A 55 6.46 7.54 8.08
CA ARG A 55 5.53 7.03 9.09
C ARG A 55 4.10 7.31 8.69
N THR A 56 3.24 6.31 8.76
CA THR A 56 1.82 6.47 8.41
C THR A 56 0.93 5.77 9.42
N CYS A 57 -0.33 6.20 9.45
CA CYS A 57 -1.33 5.55 10.26
C CYS A 57 -1.81 4.28 9.57
N GLN A 58 -1.60 3.15 10.23
CA GLN A 58 -2.19 1.87 9.89
C GLN A 58 -3.52 1.71 10.62
N GLN A 59 -4.62 1.62 9.88
CA GLN A 59 -5.92 1.20 10.39
C GLN A 59 -6.15 -0.28 10.10
N PRO A 60 -6.53 -1.11 11.08
CA PRO A 60 -6.98 -2.47 10.78
C PRO A 60 -8.11 -2.43 9.74
N PRO A 61 -8.00 -3.16 8.62
CA PRO A 61 -9.10 -3.28 7.68
C PRO A 61 -10.37 -3.77 8.39
N VAL A 62 -11.53 -3.29 7.93
CA VAL A 62 -12.81 -3.75 8.48
C VAL A 62 -13.16 -5.10 7.86
N GLU A 63 -13.25 -6.10 8.71
CA GLU A 63 -13.70 -7.45 8.36
C GLU A 63 -15.12 -7.43 7.79
N THR A 64 -15.33 -8.13 6.69
CA THR A 64 -16.65 -8.37 6.09
C THR A 64 -16.93 -9.86 6.04
N THR A 65 -18.19 -10.22 6.31
CA THR A 65 -18.72 -11.58 6.13
C THR A 65 -19.68 -11.68 4.97
N THR A 66 -20.04 -10.55 4.36
CA THR A 66 -21.10 -10.50 3.37
C THR A 66 -20.48 -10.25 2.01
N CYS A 67 -20.53 -11.26 1.16
CA CYS A 67 -20.53 -11.02 -0.26
C CYS A 67 -21.90 -10.46 -0.63
N ASP A 68 -21.99 -9.14 -0.78
CA ASP A 68 -23.18 -8.47 -1.37
C ASP A 68 -23.29 -8.73 -2.89
N LEU A 69 -22.75 -9.85 -3.36
CA LEU A 69 -23.11 -10.35 -4.67
C LEU A 69 -24.60 -10.73 -4.59
N PRO A 70 -25.46 -10.23 -5.50
CA PRO A 70 -26.86 -10.57 -5.51
C PRO A 70 -26.98 -12.10 -5.50
N MET A 71 -27.52 -12.66 -4.42
CA MET A 71 -27.61 -14.10 -4.09
C MET A 71 -28.44 -14.94 -5.10
N GLY A 72 -28.53 -14.52 -6.36
CA GLY A 72 -29.24 -15.20 -7.45
C GLY A 72 -28.35 -15.70 -8.59
N MET A 73 -27.02 -15.57 -8.52
CA MET A 73 -26.11 -16.12 -9.55
C MET A 73 -25.23 -17.28 -9.06
N GLY A 74 -25.35 -17.69 -7.80
CA GLY A 74 -24.82 -18.96 -7.29
C GLY A 74 -25.60 -20.15 -7.85
N GLY A 75 -25.45 -20.40 -9.15
CA GLY A 75 -25.93 -21.63 -9.76
C GLY A 75 -25.12 -22.77 -9.18
N GLY A 76 -25.77 -23.62 -8.37
CA GLY A 76 -25.21 -24.87 -7.86
C GLY A 76 -24.74 -25.76 -9.00
N GLY A 77 -23.50 -25.56 -9.43
CA GLY A 77 -22.81 -26.38 -10.40
C GLY A 77 -22.16 -27.53 -9.65
N THR A 78 -22.92 -28.58 -9.37
CA THR A 78 -22.33 -29.84 -8.92
C THR A 78 -21.48 -30.40 -10.07
N GLY A 79 -20.17 -30.20 -10.00
CA GLY A 79 -19.12 -30.97 -10.67
C GLY A 79 -19.37 -31.35 -12.13
N GLY A 80 -18.66 -30.69 -13.04
CA GLY A 80 -18.61 -31.13 -14.43
C GLY A 80 -17.37 -30.60 -15.13
N ASP A 81 -16.36 -31.45 -15.24
CA ASP A 81 -15.13 -31.24 -16.00
C ASP A 81 -15.44 -30.77 -17.43
N GLY A 82 -15.03 -29.55 -17.77
CA GLY A 82 -14.87 -29.11 -19.16
C GLY A 82 -16.01 -28.30 -19.75
N GLY A 83 -15.90 -26.97 -19.68
CA GLY A 83 -16.63 -26.05 -20.54
C GLY A 83 -16.68 -24.65 -19.95
N GLY A 84 -16.04 -23.68 -20.63
CA GLY A 84 -15.88 -22.29 -20.19
C GLY A 84 -17.19 -21.51 -20.02
N GLY A 85 -17.89 -21.77 -18.91
CA GLY A 85 -18.93 -20.90 -18.37
C GLY A 85 -18.34 -19.64 -17.74
N PRO A 86 -19.18 -18.64 -17.40
CA PRO A 86 -18.74 -17.45 -16.69
C PRO A 86 -18.00 -17.87 -15.42
N VAL A 87 -16.85 -17.24 -15.16
CA VAL A 87 -16.01 -17.49 -13.99
C VAL A 87 -16.92 -17.37 -12.76
N GLN A 88 -17.22 -18.50 -12.11
CA GLN A 88 -17.79 -18.46 -10.78
C GLN A 88 -16.63 -17.99 -9.90
N LEU A 89 -16.68 -16.74 -9.47
CA LEU A 89 -15.80 -16.23 -8.43
C LEU A 89 -16.25 -16.92 -7.14
N ASP A 90 -15.72 -18.12 -6.89
CA ASP A 90 -15.87 -18.87 -5.63
C ASP A 90 -15.08 -18.19 -4.49
N GLU A 91 -14.79 -16.90 -4.63
CA GLU A 91 -13.90 -16.09 -3.79
C GLU A 91 -14.66 -15.44 -2.62
N CYS A 92 -15.93 -15.79 -2.47
CA CYS A 92 -16.70 -15.37 -1.31
C CYS A 92 -16.32 -16.23 -0.11
N CYS A 93 -15.43 -15.70 0.73
CA CYS A 93 -15.17 -16.29 2.04
C CYS A 93 -16.49 -16.60 2.75
N LEU A 94 -16.68 -17.86 3.14
CA LEU A 94 -17.95 -18.32 3.67
C LEU A 94 -18.13 -17.94 5.15
N GLY A 95 -17.10 -17.37 5.79
CA GLY A 95 -17.16 -16.83 7.15
C GLY A 95 -16.18 -15.70 7.45
N VAL A 96 -16.41 -15.04 8.60
CA VAL A 96 -15.56 -13.99 9.22
C VAL A 96 -14.08 -14.42 9.28
N ARG A 97 -13.89 -15.68 9.71
CA ARG A 97 -12.58 -16.33 9.77
C ARG A 97 -12.70 -17.62 9.02
N ASP A 98 -12.58 -17.50 7.71
CA ASP A 98 -12.45 -18.68 6.89
C ASP A 98 -10.99 -19.15 6.97
N PHE A 99 -10.67 -19.92 8.00
CA PHE A 99 -9.33 -20.49 8.14
C PHE A 99 -9.02 -21.46 6.99
N GLU A 100 -10.07 -22.02 6.37
CA GLU A 100 -9.95 -22.94 5.25
C GLU A 100 -9.65 -22.17 3.96
N ASP A 101 -10.31 -21.02 3.74
CA ASP A 101 -10.08 -20.20 2.55
C ASP A 101 -8.89 -19.23 2.67
N CYS A 102 -8.68 -18.62 3.85
CA CYS A 102 -7.63 -17.60 4.07
C CYS A 102 -6.35 -18.12 4.74
N GLY A 103 -6.26 -19.40 5.07
CA GLY A 103 -5.00 -20.08 5.42
C GLY A 103 -4.33 -19.70 6.76
N GLY A 104 -4.91 -18.81 7.59
CA GLY A 104 -4.24 -18.34 8.82
C GLY A 104 -5.14 -17.77 9.93
N GLN A 105 -4.61 -17.72 11.16
CA GLN A 105 -5.36 -17.23 12.33
C GLN A 105 -5.52 -15.70 12.39
N GLN A 106 -4.81 -14.97 11.53
CA GLN A 106 -4.83 -13.51 11.47
C GLN A 106 -5.47 -12.98 10.20
N ASP A 107 -6.00 -13.89 9.38
CA ASP A 107 -6.48 -13.59 8.05
C ASP A 107 -7.99 -13.54 8.07
N PHE A 108 -8.53 -12.48 7.48
CA PHE A 108 -9.95 -12.23 7.44
C PHE A 108 -10.29 -11.63 6.09
N CYS A 109 -11.58 -11.62 5.79
CA CYS A 109 -12.04 -11.19 4.47
C CYS A 109 -12.37 -9.72 4.45
N VAL A 110 -11.92 -9.05 3.40
CA VAL A 110 -12.19 -7.64 3.14
C VAL A 110 -12.94 -7.51 1.81
N GLN A 111 -13.90 -6.59 1.77
CA GLN A 111 -14.66 -6.34 0.55
C GLN A 111 -13.86 -5.44 -0.39
N THR A 112 -13.86 -5.75 -1.69
CA THR A 112 -13.40 -4.82 -2.71
C THR A 112 -14.25 -3.53 -2.71
N PRO A 113 -13.68 -2.38 -3.13
CA PRO A 113 -12.32 -2.21 -3.65
C PRO A 113 -11.27 -2.34 -2.54
N LEU A 114 -10.18 -3.07 -2.82
CA LEU A 114 -9.08 -3.31 -1.86
C LEU A 114 -8.20 -2.07 -1.65
N TYR A 115 -8.22 -1.18 -2.61
CA TYR A 115 -7.62 0.14 -2.59
C TYR A 115 -8.48 1.04 -3.50
N PRO A 116 -8.43 2.37 -3.37
CA PRO A 116 -9.13 3.25 -4.31
C PRO A 116 -8.69 2.91 -5.73
N SER A 117 -9.62 2.40 -6.54
CA SER A 117 -9.40 2.05 -7.95
C SER A 117 -10.16 3.02 -8.84
N CYS A 118 -9.57 3.34 -9.98
CA CYS A 118 -10.11 4.27 -10.97
C CYS A 118 -10.84 3.54 -12.09
N ASP A 119 -10.64 2.22 -12.22
CA ASP A 119 -11.40 1.43 -13.19
C ASP A 119 -12.84 1.18 -12.72
N ASN A 120 -13.11 1.16 -11.41
CA ASN A 120 -14.40 0.76 -10.81
C ASN A 120 -14.98 -0.54 -11.44
N GLN A 121 -14.14 -1.34 -12.10
CA GLN A 121 -14.61 -2.45 -12.92
C GLN A 121 -14.59 -3.76 -12.15
N ASP A 122 -13.85 -3.82 -11.04
CA ASP A 122 -13.91 -4.99 -10.18
C ASP A 122 -15.27 -5.06 -9.48
N PRO A 123 -16.10 -6.08 -9.80
CA PRO A 123 -17.34 -6.27 -9.08
C PRO A 123 -17.02 -6.51 -7.59
N PRO A 124 -17.91 -6.07 -6.67
CA PRO A 124 -17.72 -6.33 -5.25
C PRO A 124 -17.54 -7.82 -4.97
N HIS A 125 -16.36 -8.21 -4.51
CA HIS A 125 -16.04 -9.56 -4.05
C HIS A 125 -15.24 -9.45 -2.75
N ASN A 126 -15.06 -10.58 -2.07
CA ASN A 126 -14.27 -10.63 -0.85
C ASN A 126 -12.89 -11.19 -1.19
N VAL A 127 -11.87 -10.67 -0.52
CA VAL A 127 -10.50 -11.16 -0.67
C VAL A 127 -9.90 -11.31 0.73
N CYS A 128 -9.12 -12.36 0.93
CA CYS A 128 -8.40 -12.55 2.18
C CYS A 128 -7.29 -11.50 2.31
N THR A 129 -7.15 -10.91 3.50
CA THR A 129 -6.15 -9.86 3.77
C THR A 129 -4.70 -10.28 3.54
N ASN A 130 -4.43 -11.58 3.55
CA ASN A 130 -3.11 -12.19 3.50
C ASN A 130 -2.96 -13.18 2.34
N ASP A 131 -3.80 -13.09 1.30
CA ASP A 131 -3.71 -13.97 0.13
C ASP A 131 -2.47 -13.69 -0.75
N ASN A 132 -1.37 -13.19 -0.15
CA ASN A 132 -0.16 -12.76 -0.84
C ASN A 132 -0.46 -11.88 -2.07
N ASN A 133 -1.55 -11.11 -2.03
CA ASN A 133 -2.22 -10.57 -3.22
C ASN A 133 -1.31 -9.76 -4.14
N GLU A 134 -0.23 -9.18 -3.61
CA GLU A 134 0.83 -8.62 -4.43
C GLU A 134 2.23 -8.85 -3.85
N CYS A 135 2.39 -8.97 -2.53
CA CYS A 135 3.71 -9.14 -1.90
C CYS A 135 3.69 -9.64 -0.46
N ASP A 136 4.77 -10.34 -0.11
CA ASP A 136 5.15 -10.68 1.27
C ASP A 136 6.23 -9.74 1.81
N ASN A 137 7.11 -9.28 0.92
CA ASN A 137 8.27 -8.48 1.24
C ASN A 137 8.67 -7.58 0.04
N ASN A 138 9.63 -6.67 0.24
CA ASN A 138 10.02 -5.71 -0.81
C ASN A 138 10.65 -6.36 -2.05
N ALA A 139 11.18 -7.58 -1.96
CA ALA A 139 11.75 -8.27 -3.13
C ALA A 139 10.67 -8.68 -4.13
N ASP A 140 9.42 -8.84 -3.68
CA ASP A 140 8.29 -9.20 -4.54
C ASP A 140 7.81 -7.98 -5.37
N CYS A 141 8.17 -6.76 -4.96
CA CYS A 141 7.75 -5.51 -5.61
C CYS A 141 8.76 -4.98 -6.65
N GLY A 142 9.71 -5.79 -7.09
CA GLY A 142 10.81 -5.38 -7.98
C GLY A 142 10.52 -5.43 -9.49
N ASP A 143 9.27 -5.66 -9.89
CA ASP A 143 8.94 -5.90 -11.29
C ASP A 143 9.10 -4.63 -12.15
N SER A 144 9.51 -4.83 -13.41
CA SER A 144 9.62 -3.77 -14.44
C SER A 144 10.74 -2.73 -14.23
N GLY A 145 11.78 -3.06 -13.46
CA GLY A 145 12.98 -2.22 -13.34
C GLY A 145 12.78 -0.91 -12.56
N SER A 146 11.66 -0.79 -11.85
CA SER A 146 11.43 0.29 -10.88
C SER A 146 11.49 -0.31 -9.47
N PRO A 147 12.15 0.34 -8.50
CA PRO A 147 12.12 -0.14 -7.13
C PRO A 147 10.70 -0.02 -6.57
N GLY A 148 10.27 -1.04 -5.84
CA GLY A 148 8.99 -1.07 -5.15
C GLY A 148 9.14 -1.46 -3.68
N MET A 149 8.06 -1.24 -2.92
CA MET A 149 7.96 -1.54 -1.51
C MET A 149 6.65 -2.26 -1.24
N CYS A 150 6.71 -3.30 -0.42
CA CYS A 150 5.53 -3.99 0.06
C CYS A 150 5.00 -3.24 1.28
N ILE A 151 3.86 -2.59 1.15
CA ILE A 151 3.23 -1.88 2.28
C ILE A 151 2.23 -2.80 3.00
N PRO A 152 2.12 -2.69 4.32
CA PRO A 152 1.20 -3.52 5.08
C PRO A 152 -0.26 -3.10 4.83
N ALA A 153 -1.17 -4.07 4.95
CA ALA A 153 -2.60 -3.82 4.96
C ALA A 153 -2.97 -2.75 6.00
N GLY A 154 -3.94 -1.90 5.64
CA GLY A 154 -4.40 -0.82 6.50
C GLY A 154 -3.61 0.47 6.40
N THR A 155 -2.58 0.54 5.56
CA THR A 155 -1.79 1.76 5.31
C THR A 155 -2.11 2.35 3.96
N LEU A 156 -1.98 3.68 3.85
CA LEU A 156 -2.15 4.41 2.58
C LEU A 156 -3.48 4.05 1.88
N ASP A 157 -4.54 3.94 2.68
CA ASP A 157 -5.91 3.56 2.29
C ASP A 157 -6.06 2.18 1.60
N SER A 158 -5.06 1.31 1.73
CA SER A 158 -5.16 -0.07 1.27
C SER A 158 -5.71 -1.00 2.34
N LYS A 159 -6.63 -1.89 1.97
CA LYS A 159 -7.21 -2.94 2.83
C LYS A 159 -6.37 -4.22 2.87
N VAL A 160 -5.40 -4.35 1.97
CA VAL A 160 -4.54 -5.54 1.82
C VAL A 160 -3.08 -5.12 1.73
N ARG A 161 -2.16 -6.08 1.81
CA ARG A 161 -0.76 -5.82 1.45
C ARG A 161 -0.68 -5.55 -0.04
N LYS A 162 0.10 -4.54 -0.44
CA LYS A 162 0.28 -4.20 -1.84
C LYS A 162 1.67 -3.68 -2.16
N CYS A 163 2.08 -3.80 -3.42
CA CYS A 163 3.29 -3.18 -3.91
C CYS A 163 3.00 -1.73 -4.30
N ILE A 164 3.85 -0.82 -3.83
CA ILE A 164 3.88 0.56 -4.33
C ILE A 164 5.23 0.84 -4.97
N ARG A 165 5.25 1.77 -5.93
CA ARG A 165 6.50 2.28 -6.47
C ARG A 165 7.17 3.18 -5.45
N ILE A 166 8.49 3.14 -5.39
CA ILE A 166 9.27 4.06 -4.57
C ILE A 166 10.35 4.71 -5.41
N ALA A 167 10.57 6.01 -5.21
CA ALA A 167 11.80 6.69 -5.63
C ALA A 167 12.70 7.02 -4.43
N CYS A 168 12.14 6.94 -3.23
CA CYS A 168 12.81 7.09 -1.96
C CYS A 168 12.13 6.22 -0.91
N ALA A 169 12.86 5.85 0.13
CA ALA A 169 12.34 5.21 1.34
C ALA A 169 12.46 6.14 2.57
N GLU A 170 13.40 7.08 2.54
CA GLU A 170 13.74 7.96 3.66
C GLU A 170 13.97 9.40 3.18
N ASP A 171 13.76 10.39 4.06
CA ASP A 171 13.99 11.81 3.75
C ASP A 171 15.45 12.07 3.32
N SER A 172 16.41 11.33 3.90
CA SER A 172 17.84 11.42 3.58
C SER A 172 18.21 11.00 2.15
N GLU A 173 17.31 10.35 1.42
CA GLU A 173 17.51 10.02 0.01
C GLU A 173 17.13 11.17 -0.92
N CYS A 174 16.34 12.13 -0.41
CA CYS A 174 15.91 13.30 -1.15
C CYS A 174 16.90 14.45 -0.98
N THR A 175 18.12 14.29 -1.48
CA THR A 175 19.21 15.28 -1.31
C THR A 175 19.35 16.26 -2.49
N ALA A 176 18.54 16.13 -3.54
CA ALA A 176 18.69 16.95 -4.75
C ALA A 176 18.26 18.42 -4.56
N GLY A 177 17.55 18.72 -3.47
CA GLY A 177 17.06 20.05 -3.15
C GLY A 177 16.96 20.29 -1.63
N THR A 178 16.68 21.54 -1.26
CA THR A 178 16.53 21.95 0.14
C THR A 178 15.27 21.34 0.75
N ASN A 179 15.38 20.88 2.02
CA ASN A 179 14.29 20.30 2.79
C ASN A 179 13.57 19.16 2.02
N GLY A 180 14.35 18.30 1.36
CA GLY A 180 13.82 17.14 0.66
C GLY A 180 13.16 16.16 1.64
N ARG A 181 11.98 15.67 1.26
CA ARG A 181 11.21 14.69 2.04
C ARG A 181 10.71 13.56 1.15
N CYS A 182 10.69 12.36 1.69
CA CYS A 182 10.12 11.20 1.06
C CYS A 182 8.67 11.03 1.54
N VAL A 183 7.71 11.27 0.64
CA VAL A 183 6.28 11.32 1.01
C VAL A 183 5.44 10.49 0.04
N PRO A 184 4.28 9.98 0.49
CA PRO A 184 3.31 9.38 -0.42
C PRO A 184 2.70 10.47 -1.30
N VAL A 185 2.53 10.11 -2.57
CA VAL A 185 1.92 10.95 -3.59
C VAL A 185 0.72 10.22 -4.18
N ASP A 186 -0.42 10.89 -4.20
CA ASP A 186 -1.66 10.40 -4.77
C ASP A 186 -1.53 10.28 -6.29
N ASP A 187 -2.18 9.26 -6.86
CA ASP A 187 -2.29 9.15 -8.30
C ASP A 187 -3.30 10.19 -8.81
N PRO A 188 -2.89 11.13 -9.68
CA PRO A 188 -3.79 12.14 -10.22
C PRO A 188 -4.93 11.53 -11.07
N CYS A 189 -4.74 10.31 -11.58
CA CYS A 189 -5.77 9.58 -12.32
C CYS A 189 -6.74 8.82 -11.41
N CYS A 190 -6.46 8.77 -10.11
CA CYS A 190 -7.14 7.92 -9.15
C CYS A 190 -7.28 8.62 -7.79
N PRO A 191 -8.22 9.56 -7.65
CA PRO A 191 -8.36 10.31 -6.40
C PRO A 191 -8.50 9.38 -5.19
N GLY A 192 -7.60 9.53 -4.22
CA GLY A 192 -7.51 8.70 -3.01
C GLY A 192 -6.56 7.51 -3.11
N ALA A 193 -6.10 7.12 -4.30
CA ALA A 193 -5.11 6.05 -4.43
C ALA A 193 -3.70 6.63 -4.30
N VAL A 194 -2.86 6.04 -3.46
CA VAL A 194 -1.43 6.39 -3.43
C VAL A 194 -0.69 5.69 -4.57
N ARG A 195 -0.01 6.48 -5.41
CA ARG A 195 0.85 5.99 -6.50
C ARG A 195 2.16 5.40 -5.98
N GLY A 196 2.76 6.03 -4.96
CA GLY A 196 4.06 5.64 -4.45
C GLY A 196 4.69 6.65 -3.51
N LEU A 197 5.92 6.36 -3.07
CA LEU A 197 6.76 7.28 -2.30
C LEU A 197 7.72 8.04 -3.23
N TYR A 198 7.70 9.36 -3.17
CA TYR A 198 8.52 10.21 -4.03
C TYR A 198 9.14 11.36 -3.25
N CYS A 199 10.24 11.89 -3.79
CA CYS A 199 10.88 13.05 -3.21
C CYS A 199 10.06 14.31 -3.52
N VAL A 200 9.79 15.11 -2.49
CA VAL A 200 9.30 16.48 -2.61
C VAL A 200 10.33 17.43 -2.04
N TYR A 201 10.40 18.64 -2.59
CA TYR A 201 11.32 19.69 -2.16
C TYR A 201 10.57 20.98 -1.86
N GLU A 202 11.17 21.83 -1.05
CA GLU A 202 10.60 23.14 -0.73
C GLU A 202 10.32 23.96 -2.01
N GLY A 203 9.13 24.57 -2.08
CA GLY A 203 8.72 25.44 -3.19
C GLY A 203 8.09 24.73 -4.40
N SER A 204 8.26 23.41 -4.54
CA SER A 204 7.61 22.61 -5.60
C SER A 204 6.83 21.41 -5.08
N ALA A 205 6.73 21.24 -3.76
CA ALA A 205 6.12 20.07 -3.15
C ALA A 205 4.64 19.95 -3.51
N CYS A 206 4.27 18.78 -4.01
CA CYS A 206 2.89 18.33 -4.08
C CYS A 206 2.81 16.87 -3.61
N ARG A 207 1.74 16.54 -2.91
CA ARG A 207 1.35 15.17 -2.55
C ARG A 207 0.09 14.76 -3.28
N LYS A 208 -0.73 15.71 -3.72
CA LYS A 208 -2.02 15.46 -4.39
C LYS A 208 -2.35 16.60 -5.34
N GLU A 209 -3.34 16.38 -6.21
CA GLU A 209 -3.76 17.39 -7.19
C GLU A 209 -4.20 18.71 -6.55
N ALA A 210 -4.84 18.65 -5.37
CA ALA A 210 -5.28 19.84 -4.64
C ALA A 210 -4.13 20.77 -4.22
N ASP A 211 -2.89 20.28 -4.21
CA ASP A 211 -1.70 21.08 -3.90
C ASP A 211 -1.24 21.93 -5.12
N CYS A 212 -1.82 21.69 -6.31
CA CYS A 212 -1.39 22.28 -7.58
C CYS A 212 -2.49 23.09 -8.26
N PRO A 213 -2.63 24.40 -7.95
CA PRO A 213 -3.64 25.25 -8.57
C PRO A 213 -3.51 25.30 -10.10
N GLY A 214 -4.54 24.82 -10.81
CA GLY A 214 -4.58 24.82 -12.28
C GLY A 214 -3.72 23.73 -12.94
N GLY A 215 -3.34 22.70 -12.18
CA GLY A 215 -2.50 21.60 -12.65
C GLY A 215 -2.77 20.30 -11.90
N TYR A 216 -1.77 19.43 -11.86
CA TYR A 216 -1.81 18.16 -11.14
C TYR A 216 -0.46 17.87 -10.49
N CYS A 217 -0.44 16.94 -9.54
CA CYS A 217 0.82 16.49 -8.96
C CYS A 217 1.48 15.45 -9.88
N GLY A 218 2.54 15.87 -10.58
CA GLY A 218 3.25 15.05 -11.55
C GLY A 218 4.52 14.45 -10.95
N ILE A 219 4.91 13.26 -11.43
CA ILE A 219 6.17 12.62 -11.08
C ILE A 219 7.14 12.71 -12.28
N SER A 220 8.34 13.24 -12.04
CA SER A 220 9.43 13.25 -13.01
C SER A 220 10.74 12.85 -12.34
N ASN A 221 11.38 11.78 -12.83
CA ASN A 221 12.64 11.26 -12.29
C ASN A 221 12.63 11.06 -10.76
N GLY A 222 11.53 10.51 -10.24
CA GLY A 222 11.39 10.24 -8.81
C GLY A 222 11.05 11.45 -7.93
N VAL A 223 10.82 12.62 -8.55
CA VAL A 223 10.45 13.85 -7.86
C VAL A 223 9.00 14.20 -8.17
N ALA A 224 8.25 14.49 -7.12
CA ALA A 224 6.88 14.99 -7.22
C ALA A 224 6.88 16.52 -7.24
N ALA A 225 6.26 17.09 -8.27
CA ALA A 225 6.11 18.53 -8.43
C ALA A 225 4.83 18.89 -9.19
N CYS A 226 4.33 20.10 -8.97
CA CYS A 226 3.17 20.59 -9.72
C CYS A 226 3.48 20.71 -11.21
N ALA A 227 2.71 20.00 -12.01
CA ALA A 227 2.72 20.07 -13.47
C ALA A 227 1.47 20.80 -13.96
N THR A 228 1.58 21.49 -15.10
CA THR A 228 0.46 22.20 -15.72
C THR A 228 -0.39 21.26 -16.59
N GLY A 229 -1.69 21.55 -16.68
CA GLY A 229 -2.62 20.82 -17.57
C GLY A 229 -3.37 19.69 -16.86
N THR A 230 -3.87 18.73 -17.64
CA THR A 230 -4.55 17.54 -17.13
C THR A 230 -3.58 16.34 -17.08
N PRO A 231 -3.66 15.49 -16.06
CA PRO A 231 -2.90 14.24 -16.05
C PRO A 231 -3.29 13.37 -17.24
N THR A 232 -2.33 12.62 -17.79
CA THR A 232 -2.61 11.57 -18.77
C THR A 232 -2.89 10.28 -18.03
N CYS A 233 -4.10 9.76 -18.17
CA CYS A 233 -4.57 8.55 -17.52
C CYS A 233 -4.72 7.45 -18.56
N ASN A 234 -3.96 6.36 -18.38
CA ASN A 234 -3.94 5.21 -19.26
C ASN A 234 -4.40 3.97 -18.50
#